data_AF-A0A9E4ZUN1-F1
#
_entry.id   AF-A0A9E4ZUN1-F1
#
_cell.length_a   1.000
_cell.length_b   1.000
_cell.length_c   1.000
_cell.angle_alpha   90.00
_cell.angle_beta   90.00
_cell.angle_gamma   90.00
#
_symmetry.space_group_name_H-M   'P 1'
#
loop_
_entity.id
_entity.type
_entity.pdbx_description
1 polymer ?
#
loop_
_entity_poly.entity_id
_entity_poly.type
_entity_poly.pdbx_seq_one_letter_code
_entity_poly.pdbx_strand_id
1 'polypeptide(L)'
;MLSSSKKYIIAISVILLLIFPYSFSYINVKGQSVNAYPMGLTAFSLSNKIVTTYVQGNINISGLKIGSSYLPNGQYFTTGNASLQLNAVLDANYWEQNVALFHQINSTTFLITFVINIWNFSGNFVNYSSNNSIVTNYNGFGVVLYTGPTIIVSLPLHLALFIESNKTSSMFGYIVNGKKEIYYVAPIGGDFIIGGLSTALLPNDLELVWGGPGGGSVVYMSVNATAELYYLSGGSLKIFPEVLSVGLDTAEAAIGVHVSRSVYPLFDPYGIEYPGNDNLGVLWPTPPSISYTLKNETLYINVSLNGVPLANQRIYVEVLKGFNLTPIANITTSINGSAVVPNLSTSYFIIYYPGNYTLSSTYVISIPSLQHFISKIKTEYEALVSYLSSYNFKKALASFFSNAKYTNTVTSQTQVNITIIEYVLAFVLGILFAAFIIREKT
;
A
#
# COMPACT_ATOMS: atom_id res chain seq x y z
N MET A 1 -10.83 -52.37 2.87
CA MET A 1 -11.68 -51.32 2.27
C MET A 1 -12.24 -50.43 3.38
N LEU A 2 -11.79 -49.19 3.49
CA LEU A 2 -12.36 -48.20 4.42
C LEU A 2 -13.55 -47.51 3.75
N SER A 3 -14.66 -47.30 4.48
CA SER A 3 -15.86 -46.63 3.98
C SER A 3 -15.54 -45.22 3.45
N SER A 4 -16.31 -44.75 2.46
CA SER A 4 -16.05 -43.47 1.78
C SER A 4 -15.96 -42.30 2.77
N SER A 5 -16.77 -42.30 3.83
CA SER A 5 -16.74 -41.33 4.93
C SER A 5 -15.39 -41.28 5.67
N LYS A 6 -14.74 -42.42 5.91
CA LYS A 6 -13.42 -42.47 6.58
C LYS A 6 -12.30 -41.94 5.69
N LYS A 7 -12.41 -42.06 4.36
CA LYS A 7 -11.43 -41.51 3.41
C LYS A 7 -11.53 -39.98 3.28
N TYR A 8 -12.74 -39.41 3.31
CA TYR A 8 -12.93 -37.95 3.38
C TYR A 8 -12.41 -37.37 4.69
N ILE A 9 -12.63 -38.06 5.82
CA ILE A 9 -12.09 -37.63 7.12
C ILE A 9 -10.55 -37.66 7.09
N ILE A 10 -9.92 -38.70 6.54
CA ILE A 10 -8.46 -38.75 6.43
C ILE A 10 -7.92 -37.65 5.52
N ALA A 11 -8.55 -37.38 4.37
CA ALA A 11 -8.14 -36.31 3.47
C ALA A 11 -8.30 -34.92 4.11
N ILE A 12 -9.41 -34.67 4.81
CA ILE A 12 -9.66 -33.43 5.56
C ILE A 12 -8.71 -33.31 6.75
N SER A 13 -8.40 -34.41 7.45
CA SER A 13 -7.44 -34.43 8.56
C SER A 13 -6.01 -34.18 8.08
N VAL A 14 -5.60 -34.68 6.91
CA VAL A 14 -4.30 -34.39 6.30
C VAL A 14 -4.22 -32.94 5.82
N ILE A 15 -5.30 -32.41 5.22
CA ILE A 15 -5.41 -30.99 4.87
C ILE A 15 -5.36 -30.12 6.15
N LEU A 16 -6.05 -30.51 7.22
CA LEU A 16 -6.01 -29.80 8.51
C LEU A 16 -4.64 -29.92 9.19
N LEU A 17 -3.94 -31.05 9.09
CA LEU A 17 -2.57 -31.23 9.63
C LEU A 17 -1.52 -30.47 8.83
N LEU A 18 -1.73 -30.26 7.54
CA LEU A 18 -0.90 -29.39 6.69
C LEU A 18 -1.21 -27.90 6.90
N ILE A 19 -2.39 -27.57 7.43
CA ILE A 19 -2.82 -26.20 7.77
C ILE A 19 -2.59 -25.88 9.26
N PHE A 20 -2.44 -26.87 10.15
CA PHE A 20 -2.13 -26.66 11.57
C PHE A 20 -0.66 -26.26 11.72
N PRO A 21 -0.34 -24.99 11.98
CA PRO A 21 1.01 -24.64 12.37
C PRO A 21 1.18 -25.11 13.80
N TYR A 22 2.26 -25.85 14.05
CA TYR A 22 2.76 -26.07 15.39
C TYR A 22 2.84 -24.74 16.15
N SER A 23 2.15 -24.73 17.30
CA SER A 23 2.53 -24.05 18.54
C SER A 23 3.23 -22.70 18.38
N PHE A 24 2.44 -21.64 18.53
CA PHE A 24 2.87 -20.32 18.97
C PHE A 24 3.97 -20.42 20.03
N SER A 25 5.22 -20.22 19.63
CA SER A 25 6.20 -19.65 20.53
C SER A 25 5.86 -18.17 20.60
N TYR A 26 5.16 -17.77 21.67
CA TYR A 26 5.08 -16.37 22.06
C TYR A 26 6.51 -15.89 22.31
N ILE A 27 7.13 -15.28 21.30
CA ILE A 27 8.25 -14.40 21.54
C ILE A 27 7.63 -13.20 22.25
N ASN A 28 7.74 -13.20 23.58
CA ASN A 28 7.49 -12.03 24.42
C ASN A 28 8.56 -10.98 24.10
N VAL A 29 8.42 -10.32 22.95
CA VAL A 29 9.08 -9.05 22.70
C VAL A 29 8.28 -8.02 23.49
N LYS A 30 8.82 -7.56 24.62
CA LYS A 30 8.34 -6.34 25.27
C LYS A 30 8.67 -5.15 24.35
N GLY A 31 7.83 -4.95 23.34
CA GLY A 31 7.78 -3.71 22.53
C GLY A 31 6.88 -2.68 23.20
N GLN A 32 7.09 -1.41 22.87
CA GLN A 32 6.25 -0.28 23.30
C GLN A 32 4.75 -0.65 23.26
N SER A 33 4.00 -0.19 24.26
CA SER A 33 2.58 -0.54 24.47
C SER A 33 1.60 0.03 23.44
N VAL A 34 2.09 0.71 22.38
CA VAL A 34 1.28 1.24 21.29
C VAL A 34 2.02 0.99 19.97
N ASN A 35 1.44 0.18 19.07
CA ASN A 35 1.92 0.07 17.69
C ASN A 35 1.63 1.41 17.00
N ALA A 36 2.66 2.12 16.57
CA ALA A 36 2.56 3.40 15.88
C ALA A 36 3.25 3.31 14.52
N TYR A 37 2.59 3.85 13.49
CA TYR A 37 2.99 3.76 12.10
C TYR A 37 3.09 5.14 11.44
N PRO A 38 3.80 5.27 10.32
CA PRO A 38 3.71 6.46 9.49
C PRO A 38 2.32 6.45 8.82
N MET A 39 1.52 7.48 9.02
CA MET A 39 0.11 7.49 8.58
C MET A 39 -0.09 8.49 7.45
N GLY A 40 -0.75 8.08 6.37
CA GLY A 40 -0.97 8.93 5.19
C GLY A 40 -1.32 8.11 3.96
N LEU A 41 -0.82 8.50 2.80
CA LEU A 41 -1.04 7.78 1.53
C LEU A 41 0.27 7.18 1.04
N THR A 42 0.26 5.88 0.74
CA THR A 42 1.43 5.17 0.20
C THR A 42 1.05 4.39 -1.03
N ALA A 43 1.73 4.62 -2.15
CA ALA A 43 1.62 3.84 -3.36
C ALA A 43 2.76 2.84 -3.47
N PHE A 44 2.39 1.56 -3.56
CA PHE A 44 3.32 0.47 -3.85
C PHE A 44 2.65 -0.49 -4.82
N SER A 45 3.14 -0.54 -6.05
CA SER A 45 2.56 -1.43 -7.06
C SER A 45 3.11 -2.84 -6.92
N LEU A 46 2.21 -3.79 -6.62
CA LEU A 46 2.54 -5.21 -6.49
C LEU A 46 2.65 -5.93 -7.84
N SER A 47 2.00 -5.37 -8.87
CA SER A 47 1.79 -6.02 -10.16
C SER A 47 2.72 -5.51 -11.26
N ASN A 48 3.00 -4.20 -11.29
CA ASN A 48 3.75 -3.55 -12.36
C ASN A 48 4.66 -2.44 -11.83
N LYS A 49 5.88 -2.32 -12.35
CA LYS A 49 6.73 -1.17 -12.00
C LYS A 49 6.29 0.09 -12.74
N ILE A 50 6.06 1.16 -12.00
CA ILE A 50 5.87 2.50 -12.55
C ILE A 50 7.23 3.20 -12.53
N VAL A 51 7.58 3.83 -13.65
CA VAL A 51 8.81 4.61 -13.81
C VAL A 51 8.42 6.02 -14.22
N THR A 52 8.91 7.03 -13.51
CA THR A 52 8.52 8.44 -13.68
C THR A 52 9.67 9.38 -13.31
N THR A 53 9.71 10.57 -13.89
CA THR A 53 10.66 11.63 -13.52
C THR A 53 10.08 12.64 -12.54
N TYR A 54 8.82 12.46 -12.13
CA TYR A 54 8.15 13.40 -11.24
C TYR A 54 7.14 12.70 -10.36
N VAL A 55 7.18 13.06 -9.08
CA VAL A 55 6.26 12.61 -8.03
C VAL A 55 5.83 13.80 -7.18
N GLN A 56 4.58 13.77 -6.72
CA GLN A 56 4.02 14.85 -5.90
C GLN A 56 3.00 14.28 -4.91
N GLY A 57 3.07 14.74 -3.66
CA GLY A 57 2.05 14.51 -2.65
C GLY A 57 1.34 15.82 -2.33
N ASN A 58 0.02 15.85 -2.48
CA ASN A 58 -0.82 16.99 -2.12
C ASN A 58 -1.53 16.71 -0.81
N ILE A 59 -1.68 17.75 0.01
CA ILE A 59 -2.52 17.73 1.19
C ILE A 59 -3.23 19.09 1.37
N ASN A 60 -4.52 19.03 1.64
CA ASN A 60 -5.35 20.16 2.01
C ASN A 60 -5.73 20.02 3.49
N ILE A 61 -5.09 20.82 4.35
CA ILE A 61 -5.26 20.74 5.80
C ILE A 61 -6.27 21.79 6.24
N SER A 62 -7.40 21.36 6.78
CA SER A 62 -8.41 22.25 7.38
C SER A 62 -8.30 22.33 8.90
N GLY A 63 -7.66 21.35 9.54
CA GLY A 63 -7.40 21.32 10.98
C GLY A 63 -6.15 20.52 11.31
N LEU A 64 -5.33 21.02 12.22
CA LEU A 64 -4.12 20.34 12.68
C LEU A 64 -3.86 20.68 14.14
N LYS A 65 -3.58 19.67 14.96
CA LYS A 65 -3.15 19.81 16.34
C LYS A 65 -2.03 18.81 16.61
N ILE A 66 -0.88 19.30 17.02
CA ILE A 66 0.31 18.50 17.24
C ILE A 66 0.59 18.45 18.75
N GLY A 67 0.61 17.24 19.30
CA GLY A 67 0.88 16.98 20.71
C GLY A 67 2.36 16.74 20.99
N SER A 68 2.62 15.92 22.00
CA SER A 68 3.97 15.51 22.39
C SER A 68 4.52 14.44 21.45
N SER A 69 5.83 14.43 21.27
CA SER A 69 6.56 13.38 20.58
C SER A 69 7.58 12.68 21.50
N TYR A 70 7.86 11.42 21.21
CA TYR A 70 8.72 10.56 22.02
C TYR A 70 9.68 9.77 21.13
N LEU A 71 10.92 9.59 21.59
CA LEU A 71 11.91 8.73 20.93
C LEU A 71 11.50 7.25 21.04
N PRO A 72 12.10 6.34 20.25
CA PRO A 72 11.83 4.90 20.32
C PRO A 72 11.99 4.26 21.71
N ASN A 73 12.83 4.85 22.57
CA ASN A 73 13.02 4.40 23.96
C ASN A 73 11.92 4.91 24.93
N GLY A 74 10.91 5.64 24.43
CA GLY A 74 9.84 6.24 25.22
C GLY A 74 10.21 7.57 25.89
N GLN A 75 11.42 8.08 25.69
CA GLN A 75 11.84 9.37 26.22
C GLN A 75 11.11 10.51 25.50
N TYR A 76 10.62 11.49 26.27
CA TYR A 76 10.07 12.73 25.72
C TYR A 76 11.10 13.42 24.81
N PHE A 77 10.66 13.81 23.62
CA PHE A 77 11.51 14.49 22.65
C PHE A 77 11.15 15.98 22.54
N THR A 78 9.92 16.29 22.15
CA THR A 78 9.44 17.67 21.99
C THR A 78 7.91 17.73 21.96
N THR A 79 7.32 18.92 21.82
CA THR A 79 5.87 19.13 21.69
C THR A 79 5.60 20.11 20.56
N GLY A 80 4.47 19.92 19.87
CA GLY A 80 4.03 20.83 18.81
C GLY A 80 4.79 20.64 17.49
N ASN A 81 5.57 19.57 17.34
CA ASN A 81 6.36 19.31 16.14
C ASN A 81 6.01 17.97 15.49
N ALA A 82 5.79 17.97 14.18
CA ALA A 82 5.50 16.77 13.38
C ALA A 82 6.08 16.96 11.98
N SER A 83 6.33 15.86 11.26
CA SER A 83 6.78 15.89 9.87
C SER A 83 5.68 15.37 8.95
N LEU A 84 5.52 16.02 7.80
CA LEU A 84 4.88 15.45 6.63
C LEU A 84 5.97 15.13 5.62
N GLN A 85 6.06 13.88 5.19
CA GLN A 85 7.19 13.38 4.41
C GLN A 85 6.68 12.86 3.08
N LEU A 86 7.19 13.40 1.97
CA LEU A 86 7.09 12.77 0.65
C LEU A 86 8.37 11.96 0.41
N ASN A 87 8.26 10.64 0.44
CA ASN A 87 9.42 9.75 0.26
C ASN A 87 9.26 8.98 -1.06
N ALA A 88 10.34 8.90 -1.84
CA ALA A 88 10.38 8.21 -3.12
C ALA A 88 11.72 7.51 -3.34
N VAL A 89 11.72 6.42 -4.12
CA VAL A 89 12.97 5.73 -4.48
C VAL A 89 13.37 6.05 -5.93
N LEU A 90 14.55 6.65 -6.09
CA LEU A 90 15.18 6.97 -7.37
C LEU A 90 16.14 5.84 -7.78
N ASP A 91 16.00 5.35 -9.02
CA ASP A 91 16.81 4.28 -9.63
C ASP A 91 16.95 3.02 -8.76
N ALA A 92 15.99 2.76 -7.86
CA ALA A 92 16.05 1.68 -6.87
C ALA A 92 17.27 1.76 -5.94
N ASN A 93 17.97 2.90 -5.88
CA ASN A 93 19.27 3.09 -5.22
C ASN A 93 19.29 4.22 -4.21
N TYR A 94 18.45 5.24 -4.42
CA TYR A 94 18.41 6.40 -3.54
C TYR A 94 17.01 6.56 -2.97
N TRP A 95 16.90 6.64 -1.65
CA TRP A 95 15.67 7.02 -1.00
C TRP A 95 15.69 8.50 -0.70
N GLU A 96 14.83 9.24 -1.40
CA GLU A 96 14.73 10.69 -1.36
C GLU A 96 13.52 11.09 -0.54
N GLN A 97 13.75 11.83 0.55
CA GLN A 97 12.73 12.37 1.43
C GLN A 97 12.65 13.87 1.26
N ASN A 98 11.50 14.39 0.83
CA ASN A 98 11.15 15.80 0.87
C ASN A 98 10.21 16.02 2.06
N VAL A 99 10.66 16.74 3.09
CA VAL A 99 9.97 16.80 4.38
C VAL A 99 9.53 18.22 4.68
N ALA A 100 8.26 18.40 5.02
CA ALA A 100 7.75 19.59 5.68
C ALA A 100 7.70 19.34 7.20
N LEU A 101 8.62 19.96 7.94
CA LEU A 101 8.64 19.91 9.40
C LEU A 101 7.77 21.03 9.97
N PHE A 102 6.60 20.66 10.51
CA PHE A 102 5.68 21.58 11.15
C PHE A 102 6.11 21.87 12.58
N HIS A 103 6.07 23.15 12.95
CA HIS A 103 6.17 23.64 14.31
C HIS A 103 4.93 24.48 14.65
N GLN A 104 4.14 24.03 15.60
CA GLN A 104 2.88 24.66 15.98
C GLN A 104 3.14 25.95 16.77
N ILE A 105 2.68 27.09 16.25
CA ILE A 105 2.68 28.37 16.97
C ILE A 105 1.39 28.50 17.78
N ASN A 106 0.25 28.23 17.13
CA ASN A 106 -1.07 28.22 17.76
C ASN A 106 -2.01 27.24 17.02
N SER A 107 -3.31 27.25 17.28
CA SER A 107 -4.28 26.32 16.68
C SER A 107 -4.48 26.48 15.16
N THR A 108 -4.04 27.59 14.58
CA THR A 108 -4.25 27.91 13.15
C THR A 108 -2.98 28.31 12.43
N THR A 109 -1.87 28.57 13.13
CA THR A 109 -0.62 29.09 12.57
C THR A 109 0.56 28.18 12.90
N PHE A 110 1.39 27.92 11.89
CA PHE A 110 2.53 27.00 11.97
C PHE A 110 3.75 27.61 11.27
N LEU A 111 4.93 27.26 11.75
CA LEU A 111 6.16 27.34 10.96
C LEU A 111 6.33 26.02 10.23
N ILE A 112 6.68 26.06 8.95
CA ILE A 112 7.12 24.88 8.19
C ILE A 112 8.57 25.10 7.81
N THR A 113 9.44 24.22 8.28
CA THR A 113 10.84 24.14 7.82
C THR A 113 10.95 22.99 6.84
N PHE A 114 11.41 23.26 5.63
CA PHE A 114 11.63 22.21 4.64
C PHE A 114 12.96 21.52 4.88
N VAL A 115 12.97 20.18 4.85
CA VAL A 115 14.16 19.36 5.12
C VAL A 115 14.24 18.27 4.06
N ILE A 116 15.45 17.91 3.68
CA ILE A 116 15.71 16.83 2.74
C ILE A 116 16.66 15.83 3.37
N ASN A 117 16.33 14.56 3.20
CA ASN A 117 17.23 13.45 3.44
C ASN A 117 17.34 12.63 2.15
N ILE A 118 18.56 12.37 1.69
CA ILE A 118 18.79 11.44 0.58
C ILE A 118 19.71 10.33 1.07
N TRP A 119 19.20 9.10 1.03
CA TRP A 119 19.92 7.91 1.48
C TRP A 119 20.43 7.14 0.27
N ASN A 120 21.73 6.85 0.23
CA ASN A 120 22.32 6.00 -0.78
C ASN A 120 22.41 4.55 -0.28
N PHE A 121 21.63 3.67 -0.88
CA PHE A 121 21.59 2.23 -0.57
C PHE A 121 22.88 1.50 -0.96
N SER A 122 23.67 2.04 -1.89
CA SER A 122 24.92 1.42 -2.31
C SER A 122 26.11 1.74 -1.40
N GLY A 123 25.89 2.53 -0.33
CA GLY A 123 26.92 2.94 0.61
C GLY A 123 27.19 4.45 0.60
N ASN A 124 28.40 4.86 0.92
CA ASN A 124 28.76 6.27 1.08
C ASN A 124 28.62 7.07 -0.22
N PHE A 125 28.39 8.37 -0.11
CA PHE A 125 28.52 9.29 -1.24
C PHE A 125 30.00 9.59 -1.53
N VAL A 126 30.41 9.37 -2.78
CA VAL A 126 31.76 9.70 -3.27
C VAL A 126 31.65 10.90 -4.20
N ASN A 127 32.40 11.96 -3.94
CA ASN A 127 32.41 13.20 -4.75
C ASN A 127 31.06 13.93 -4.87
N TYR A 128 30.19 13.81 -3.86
CA TYR A 128 28.97 14.60 -3.82
C TYR A 128 29.29 16.08 -3.58
N SER A 129 28.87 16.94 -4.51
CA SER A 129 29.03 18.38 -4.35
C SER A 129 28.02 18.89 -3.32
N SER A 130 28.52 19.24 -2.13
CA SER A 130 27.71 19.76 -1.03
C SER A 130 27.27 21.19 -1.33
N ASN A 131 26.21 21.36 -2.13
CA ASN A 131 25.53 22.64 -2.33
C ASN A 131 24.80 23.04 -1.04
N ASN A 132 25.54 23.45 0.00
CA ASN A 132 25.03 23.76 1.35
C ASN A 132 24.35 22.60 2.08
N SER A 133 24.57 21.36 1.65
CA SER A 133 24.13 20.16 2.36
C SER A 133 25.24 19.55 3.20
N ILE A 134 24.84 18.74 4.18
CA ILE A 134 25.74 17.93 4.99
C ILE A 134 25.72 16.51 4.42
N VAL A 135 26.89 16.00 4.05
CA VAL A 135 27.06 14.60 3.65
C VAL A 135 27.64 13.83 4.83
N THR A 136 26.93 12.82 5.29
CA THR A 136 27.31 11.96 6.42
C THR A 136 27.02 10.49 6.10
N ASN A 137 27.29 9.60 7.04
CA ASN A 137 26.94 8.19 6.92
C ASN A 137 26.18 7.73 8.17
N TYR A 138 25.22 6.83 7.98
CA TYR A 138 24.47 6.20 9.06
C TYR A 138 24.27 4.71 8.75
N ASN A 139 24.73 3.84 9.64
CA ASN A 139 24.64 2.38 9.51
C ASN A 139 25.10 1.82 8.15
N GLY A 140 26.18 2.37 7.60
CA GLY A 140 26.75 1.94 6.33
C GLY A 140 26.12 2.57 5.09
N PHE A 141 25.05 3.36 5.24
CA PHE A 141 24.45 4.14 4.16
C PHE A 141 25.00 5.56 4.13
N GLY A 142 25.24 6.10 2.93
CA GLY A 142 25.52 7.51 2.74
C GLY A 142 24.24 8.33 2.89
N VAL A 143 24.32 9.48 3.54
CA VAL A 143 23.17 10.34 3.80
C VAL A 143 23.52 11.79 3.45
N VAL A 144 22.72 12.39 2.58
CA VAL A 144 22.72 13.85 2.37
C VAL A 144 21.60 14.45 3.19
N LEU A 145 21.93 15.46 3.98
CA LEU A 145 20.99 16.21 4.79
C LEU A 145 21.01 17.67 4.35
N TYR A 146 19.84 18.26 4.13
CA TYR A 146 19.73 19.68 3.82
C TYR A 146 18.55 20.31 4.56
N THR A 147 18.79 21.45 5.18
CA THR A 147 17.74 22.27 5.81
C THR A 147 17.47 23.47 4.92
N GLY A 148 16.27 23.52 4.38
CA GLY A 148 15.78 24.57 3.50
C GLY A 148 15.15 25.74 4.23
N PRO A 149 14.34 26.56 3.52
CA PRO A 149 13.70 27.72 4.10
C PRO A 149 12.65 27.33 5.16
N THR A 150 12.40 28.26 6.09
CA THR A 150 11.27 28.22 7.01
C THR A 150 10.25 29.27 6.60
N ILE A 151 8.98 28.87 6.53
CA ILE A 151 7.86 29.76 6.20
C ILE A 151 6.80 29.74 7.30
N ILE A 152 6.05 30.83 7.45
CA ILE A 152 4.86 30.89 8.31
C ILE A 152 3.63 30.64 7.45
N VAL A 153 2.75 29.75 7.91
CA VAL A 153 1.50 29.41 7.23
C VAL A 153 0.32 29.43 8.20
N SER A 154 -0.88 29.60 7.65
CA SER A 154 -2.14 29.52 8.41
C SER A 154 -3.10 28.53 7.77
N LEU A 155 -3.96 27.91 8.58
CA LEU A 155 -5.03 27.03 8.12
C LEU A 155 -6.27 27.84 7.67
N PRO A 156 -7.02 27.36 6.65
CA PRO A 156 -6.75 26.16 5.86
C PRO A 156 -5.52 26.33 4.95
N LEU A 157 -4.79 25.24 4.76
CA LEU A 157 -3.52 25.22 4.03
C LEU A 157 -3.58 24.19 2.91
N HIS A 158 -3.30 24.61 1.68
CA HIS A 158 -2.92 23.69 0.62
C HIS A 158 -1.39 23.60 0.56
N LEU A 159 -0.85 22.40 0.81
CA LEU A 159 0.56 22.09 0.69
C LEU A 159 0.74 20.95 -0.31
N ALA A 160 1.64 21.12 -1.26
CA ALA A 160 2.19 20.00 -2.03
C ALA A 160 3.70 19.91 -1.79
N LEU A 161 4.20 18.69 -1.66
CA LEU A 161 5.63 18.39 -1.76
C LEU A 161 5.84 17.71 -3.11
N PHE A 162 6.92 18.02 -3.80
CA PHE A 162 7.25 17.36 -5.07
C PHE A 162 8.74 17.15 -5.22
N ILE A 163 9.08 16.13 -6.00
CA ILE A 163 10.45 15.86 -6.44
C ILE A 163 10.41 15.66 -7.96
N GLU A 164 11.24 16.43 -8.66
CA GLU A 164 11.40 16.37 -10.11
C GLU A 164 12.83 15.94 -10.43
N SER A 165 12.99 14.78 -11.06
CA SER A 165 14.28 14.26 -11.47
C SER A 165 14.52 14.48 -12.97
N ASN A 166 15.80 14.55 -13.32
CA ASN A 166 16.28 14.38 -14.67
C ASN A 166 17.51 13.47 -14.64
N LYS A 167 18.22 13.33 -15.77
CA LYS A 167 19.39 12.46 -15.88
C LYS A 167 20.54 12.80 -14.93
N THR A 168 20.59 14.01 -14.39
CA THR A 168 21.73 14.53 -13.62
C THR A 168 21.36 15.05 -12.23
N SER A 169 20.08 15.34 -11.97
CA SER A 169 19.68 16.00 -10.73
C SER A 169 18.24 15.70 -10.32
N SER A 170 18.02 15.70 -9.00
CA SER A 170 16.71 15.69 -8.34
C SER A 170 16.46 17.08 -7.74
N MET A 171 15.35 17.69 -8.13
CA MET A 171 14.92 19.02 -7.71
C MET A 171 13.79 18.87 -6.70
N PHE A 172 14.03 19.34 -5.48
CA PHE A 172 13.11 19.26 -4.37
C PHE A 172 12.37 20.58 -4.22
N GLY A 173 11.05 20.50 -4.12
CA GLY A 173 10.22 21.69 -4.06
C GLY A 173 8.93 21.50 -3.28
N TYR A 174 8.23 22.61 -3.10
CA TYR A 174 6.92 22.65 -2.47
C TYR A 174 5.98 23.61 -3.20
N ILE A 175 4.68 23.40 -3.02
CA ILE A 175 3.64 24.34 -3.43
C ILE A 175 2.83 24.72 -2.20
N VAL A 176 2.83 26.00 -1.83
CA VAL A 176 2.03 26.49 -0.69
C VAL A 176 1.03 27.50 -1.23
N ASN A 177 -0.26 27.19 -1.08
CA ASN A 177 -1.38 28.03 -1.55
C ASN A 177 -1.19 28.51 -3.01
N GLY A 178 -0.78 27.59 -3.89
CA GLY A 178 -0.58 27.84 -5.32
C GLY A 178 0.79 28.39 -5.73
N LYS A 179 1.67 28.77 -4.78
CA LYS A 179 3.03 29.24 -5.08
C LYS A 179 4.01 28.08 -5.07
N LYS A 180 4.59 27.77 -6.23
CA LYS A 180 5.59 26.70 -6.44
C LYS A 180 7.00 27.26 -6.24
N GLU A 181 7.80 26.59 -5.43
CA GLU A 181 9.21 26.92 -5.19
C GLU A 181 10.07 25.65 -5.25
N ILE A 182 11.25 25.74 -5.86
CA ILE A 182 12.31 24.73 -5.79
C ILE A 182 13.35 25.27 -4.83
N TYR A 183 13.63 24.54 -3.76
CA TYR A 183 14.49 25.03 -2.68
C TYR A 183 15.81 24.24 -2.56
N TYR A 184 15.95 23.13 -3.28
CA TYR A 184 17.20 22.37 -3.35
C TYR A 184 17.32 21.58 -4.64
N VAL A 185 18.56 21.43 -5.13
CA VAL A 185 18.89 20.62 -6.30
C VAL A 185 20.05 19.69 -5.92
N ALA A 186 19.76 18.40 -5.81
CA ALA A 186 20.76 17.37 -5.59
C ALA A 186 21.40 16.96 -6.93
N PRO A 187 22.73 16.85 -7.04
CA PRO A 187 23.42 16.31 -8.22
C PRO A 187 23.33 14.78 -8.30
N ILE A 188 22.12 14.23 -8.11
CA ILE A 188 21.78 12.82 -8.26
C ILE A 188 20.61 12.79 -9.25
N GLY A 189 20.75 12.09 -10.37
CA GLY A 189 19.68 11.98 -11.37
C GLY A 189 19.28 10.53 -11.61
N GLY A 190 18.14 10.34 -12.27
CA GLY A 190 17.55 9.02 -12.51
C GLY A 190 16.05 9.11 -12.70
N ASP A 191 15.40 7.95 -12.70
CA ASP A 191 13.95 7.85 -12.69
C ASP A 191 13.46 7.31 -11.34
N PHE A 192 12.34 7.83 -10.85
CA PHE A 192 11.65 7.24 -9.70
C PHE A 192 11.03 5.91 -10.12
N ILE A 193 11.28 4.88 -9.31
CA ILE A 193 10.74 3.55 -9.50
C ILE A 193 9.73 3.31 -8.39
N ILE A 194 8.49 2.99 -8.75
CA ILE A 194 7.43 2.64 -7.80
C ILE A 194 6.99 1.19 -8.10
N GLY A 195 7.13 0.32 -7.11
CA GLY A 195 6.90 -1.12 -7.20
C GLY A 195 8.20 -1.94 -7.25
N GLY A 196 8.11 -3.17 -6.76
CA GLY A 196 9.27 -4.06 -6.57
C GLY A 196 10.20 -3.58 -5.45
N LEU A 197 11.41 -4.14 -5.39
CA LEU A 197 12.38 -3.86 -4.33
C LEU A 197 13.57 -3.04 -4.84
N SER A 198 14.12 -2.24 -3.93
CA SER A 198 15.37 -1.51 -4.08
C SER A 198 16.58 -2.43 -4.01
N THR A 199 17.77 -1.89 -4.27
CA THR A 199 19.04 -2.61 -4.06
C THR A 199 19.31 -2.93 -2.59
N ALA A 200 18.70 -2.19 -1.65
CA ALA A 200 18.68 -2.51 -0.22
C ALA A 200 17.56 -3.49 0.20
N LEU A 201 16.81 -4.06 -0.77
CA LEU A 201 15.66 -4.93 -0.53
C LEU A 201 14.48 -4.26 0.19
N LEU A 202 14.44 -2.93 0.21
CA LEU A 202 13.30 -2.15 0.67
C LEU A 202 12.27 -1.98 -0.44
N PRO A 203 10.96 -1.97 -0.14
CA PRO A 203 9.94 -1.50 -1.07
C PRO A 203 10.36 -0.22 -1.81
N ASN A 204 10.21 -0.23 -3.13
CA ASN A 204 10.25 1.00 -3.91
C ASN A 204 8.87 1.63 -3.87
N ASP A 205 8.49 2.23 -2.75
CA ASP A 205 7.21 2.91 -2.61
C ASP A 205 7.34 4.41 -2.90
N LEU A 206 6.18 5.04 -3.02
CA LEU A 206 6.03 6.48 -2.92
C LEU A 206 5.04 6.74 -1.80
N GLU A 207 5.38 7.58 -0.84
CA GLU A 207 4.53 7.83 0.32
C GLU A 207 4.47 9.31 0.67
N LEU A 208 3.27 9.80 0.98
CA LEU A 208 3.03 11.09 1.64
C LEU A 208 2.45 10.79 3.02
N VAL A 209 3.30 10.82 4.05
CA VAL A 209 2.95 10.31 5.39
C VAL A 209 3.37 11.25 6.51
N TRP A 210 2.58 11.24 7.58
CA TRP A 210 2.88 11.90 8.83
C TRP A 210 3.81 11.07 9.71
N GLY A 211 4.74 11.75 10.36
CA GLY A 211 5.65 11.17 11.34
C GLY A 211 6.03 12.14 12.45
N GLY A 212 6.75 11.63 13.44
CA GLY A 212 7.45 12.45 14.42
C GLY A 212 8.45 13.44 13.80
N PRO A 213 8.95 14.40 14.59
CA PRO A 213 9.84 15.46 14.10
C PRO A 213 11.29 15.02 13.80
N GLY A 214 11.60 13.72 13.82
CA GLY A 214 12.91 13.15 13.50
C GLY A 214 13.42 12.17 14.56
N GLY A 215 14.57 11.55 14.29
CA GLY A 215 15.24 10.61 15.21
C GLY A 215 14.45 9.31 15.44
N GLY A 216 13.58 8.93 14.50
CA GLY A 216 12.67 7.80 14.65
C GLY A 216 11.57 8.01 15.69
N SER A 217 11.26 9.26 16.01
CA SER A 217 10.26 9.59 17.03
C SER A 217 8.83 9.30 16.59
N VAL A 218 7.97 9.13 17.58
CA VAL A 218 6.53 8.97 17.43
C VAL A 218 5.84 10.23 17.96
N VAL A 219 4.91 10.81 17.20
CA VAL A 219 4.13 11.99 17.61
C VAL A 219 2.65 11.66 17.80
N TYR A 220 2.04 12.23 18.84
CA TYR A 220 0.59 12.23 18.98
C TYR A 220 0.01 13.45 18.29
N MET A 221 -0.91 13.27 17.36
CA MET A 221 -1.48 14.37 16.60
C MET A 221 -2.93 14.11 16.19
N SER A 222 -3.56 15.17 15.70
CA SER A 222 -4.91 15.16 15.18
C SER A 222 -4.92 16.04 13.93
N VAL A 223 -5.42 15.50 12.83
CA VAL A 223 -5.45 16.18 11.53
C VAL A 223 -6.85 16.05 10.96
N ASN A 224 -7.30 17.07 10.23
CA ASN A 224 -8.43 17.05 9.32
C ASN A 224 -7.90 17.51 7.96
N ALA A 225 -7.79 16.60 7.00
CA ALA A 225 -7.24 16.90 5.70
C ALA A 225 -7.79 16.00 4.58
N THR A 226 -7.58 16.41 3.34
CA THR A 226 -7.64 15.51 2.19
C THR A 226 -6.26 15.42 1.55
N ALA A 227 -5.87 14.24 1.07
CA ALA A 227 -4.56 14.01 0.50
C ALA A 227 -4.63 13.20 -0.80
N GLU A 228 -3.70 13.47 -1.71
CA GLU A 228 -3.58 12.82 -3.01
C GLU A 228 -2.10 12.58 -3.32
N LEU A 229 -1.82 11.51 -4.07
CA LEU A 229 -0.47 11.14 -4.46
C LEU A 229 -0.42 10.99 -5.98
N TYR A 230 0.55 11.66 -6.61
CA TYR A 230 0.64 11.78 -8.07
C TYR A 230 2.01 11.38 -8.60
N TYR A 231 2.00 10.88 -9.84
CA TYR A 231 3.17 10.76 -10.69
C TYR A 231 2.91 11.31 -12.09
N LEU A 232 3.98 11.68 -12.79
CA LEU A 232 3.90 12.12 -14.18
C LEU A 232 3.82 10.93 -15.15
N SER A 233 2.82 10.93 -16.02
CA SER A 233 2.68 9.93 -17.08
C SER A 233 1.98 10.53 -18.28
N GLY A 234 2.62 10.44 -19.46
CA GLY A 234 2.06 10.96 -20.70
C GLY A 234 1.86 12.48 -20.70
N GLY A 235 2.70 13.23 -19.97
CA GLY A 235 2.65 14.69 -19.90
C GLY A 235 1.65 15.27 -18.89
N SER A 236 0.95 14.43 -18.13
CA SER A 236 0.00 14.87 -17.09
C SER A 236 0.25 14.14 -15.77
N LEU A 237 -0.09 14.78 -14.65
CA LEU A 237 -0.14 14.13 -13.35
C LEU A 237 -1.28 13.12 -13.31
N LYS A 238 -1.00 11.93 -12.79
CA LYS A 238 -1.96 10.85 -12.57
C LYS A 238 -1.86 10.38 -11.13
N ILE A 239 -3.00 10.02 -10.55
CA ILE A 239 -3.04 9.37 -9.23
C ILE A 239 -2.39 7.98 -9.37
N PHE A 240 -2.09 7.31 -8.27
CA PHE A 240 -1.69 5.90 -8.26
C PHE A 240 -2.88 4.92 -8.24
N PRO A 241 -2.82 3.82 -9.00
CA PRO A 241 -3.90 2.83 -9.04
C PRO A 241 -4.01 1.97 -7.77
N GLU A 242 -2.91 1.85 -7.01
CA GLU A 242 -2.82 1.07 -5.77
C GLU A 242 -2.27 1.98 -4.66
N VAL A 243 -3.07 2.23 -3.61
CA VAL A 243 -2.72 3.12 -2.49
C VAL A 243 -3.17 2.52 -1.16
N LEU A 244 -2.31 2.66 -0.15
CA LEU A 244 -2.43 2.20 1.23
C LEU A 244 -2.52 3.40 2.18
N SER A 245 -3.04 3.16 3.40
CA SER A 245 -3.15 4.17 4.47
C SER A 245 -1.92 4.32 5.37
N VAL A 246 -0.84 3.59 5.07
CA VAL A 246 0.32 3.44 5.94
C VAL A 246 1.62 3.48 5.14
N GLY A 247 2.62 4.18 5.67
CA GLY A 247 3.98 4.19 5.16
C GLY A 247 4.70 2.87 5.39
N LEU A 248 5.45 2.40 4.39
CA LEU A 248 6.11 1.11 4.49
C LEU A 248 7.49 1.22 5.13
N ASP A 249 8.20 2.35 4.96
CA ASP A 249 9.63 2.40 5.27
C ASP A 249 10.14 3.70 5.93
N THR A 250 9.30 4.45 6.65
CA THR A 250 9.81 5.58 7.47
C THR A 250 10.24 5.18 8.88
N ALA A 251 11.21 5.92 9.42
CA ALA A 251 11.66 5.75 10.80
C ALA A 251 10.68 6.37 11.80
N GLU A 252 9.98 7.43 11.40
CA GLU A 252 9.09 8.21 12.24
C GLU A 252 7.63 7.74 12.17
N ALA A 253 6.85 7.93 13.23
CA ALA A 253 5.45 7.52 13.25
C ALA A 253 4.52 8.60 13.81
N ALA A 254 3.24 8.51 13.49
CA ALA A 254 2.18 9.32 14.05
C ALA A 254 1.16 8.41 14.76
N ILE A 255 0.52 8.94 15.80
CA ILE A 255 -0.62 8.32 16.48
C ILE A 255 -1.76 9.32 16.46
N GLY A 256 -2.97 8.85 16.14
CA GLY A 256 -4.18 9.68 16.16
C GLY A 256 -4.62 10.14 14.77
N VAL A 257 -4.04 9.55 13.73
CA VAL A 257 -4.33 9.84 12.32
C VAL A 257 -5.03 8.64 11.71
N HIS A 258 -6.31 8.79 11.39
CA HIS A 258 -7.08 7.82 10.64
C HIS A 258 -7.20 8.27 9.20
N VAL A 259 -6.91 7.38 8.25
CA VAL A 259 -6.96 7.66 6.82
C VAL A 259 -8.05 6.81 6.17
N SER A 260 -9.10 7.44 5.67
CA SER A 260 -10.12 6.77 4.86
C SER A 260 -10.01 7.20 3.40
N ARG A 261 -10.82 6.58 2.55
CA ARG A 261 -10.87 6.84 1.11
C ARG A 261 -12.13 7.61 0.74
N SER A 262 -12.00 8.49 -0.24
CA SER A 262 -13.09 8.95 -1.09
C SER A 262 -12.89 8.39 -2.50
N VAL A 263 -13.89 7.67 -2.99
CA VAL A 263 -13.89 7.01 -4.32
C VAL A 263 -14.97 7.59 -5.24
N TYR A 264 -15.50 8.75 -4.86
CA TYR A 264 -16.40 9.56 -5.67
C TYR A 264 -15.75 10.93 -5.84
N PRO A 265 -15.09 11.19 -6.98
CA PRO A 265 -15.21 10.49 -8.27
C PRO A 265 -14.47 9.15 -8.38
N LEU A 266 -15.03 8.19 -9.14
CA LEU A 266 -14.45 6.84 -9.34
C LEU A 266 -13.11 6.81 -10.08
N PHE A 267 -12.73 7.88 -10.76
CA PHE A 267 -11.47 7.96 -11.52
C PHE A 267 -10.52 9.01 -10.97
N ASP A 268 -10.87 9.59 -9.82
CA ASP A 268 -10.11 10.63 -9.15
C ASP A 268 -10.22 10.44 -7.62
N PRO A 269 -9.83 9.25 -7.09
CA PRO A 269 -9.96 8.97 -5.67
C PRO A 269 -8.93 9.78 -4.86
N TYR A 270 -9.31 10.12 -3.63
CA TYR A 270 -8.42 10.83 -2.71
C TYR A 270 -8.57 10.28 -1.29
N GLY A 271 -7.54 10.47 -0.46
CA GLY A 271 -7.57 10.13 0.96
C GLY A 271 -8.21 11.23 1.80
N ILE A 272 -8.90 10.84 2.85
CA ILE A 272 -9.43 11.74 3.89
C ILE A 272 -8.75 11.36 5.19
N GLU A 273 -8.04 12.32 5.79
CA GLU A 273 -7.39 12.15 7.07
C GLU A 273 -8.20 12.85 8.16
N TYR A 274 -8.50 12.14 9.25
CA TYR A 274 -9.26 12.67 10.38
C TYR A 274 -8.76 12.09 11.71
N PRO A 275 -9.15 12.69 12.86
CA PRO A 275 -8.70 12.22 14.16
C PRO A 275 -9.32 10.86 14.48
N GLY A 276 -8.48 9.88 14.81
CA GLY A 276 -8.94 8.55 15.16
C GLY A 276 -7.79 7.58 15.38
N ASN A 277 -8.12 6.34 15.75
CA ASN A 277 -7.12 5.29 15.83
C ASN A 277 -6.57 5.02 14.43
N ASP A 278 -5.25 4.84 14.37
CA ASP A 278 -4.53 4.43 13.17
C ASP A 278 -5.20 3.19 12.55
N ASN A 279 -5.40 3.22 11.23
CA ASN A 279 -6.05 2.16 10.50
C ASN A 279 -5.16 1.73 9.32
N LEU A 280 -4.71 0.48 9.38
CA LEU A 280 -3.89 -0.10 8.32
C LEU A 280 -4.82 -0.73 7.27
N GLY A 281 -4.65 -0.38 6.00
CA GLY A 281 -5.41 -1.01 4.95
C GLY A 281 -5.18 -0.44 3.56
N VAL A 282 -5.79 -1.12 2.59
CA VAL A 282 -5.86 -0.68 1.20
C VAL A 282 -6.92 0.40 1.07
N LEU A 283 -6.51 1.59 0.65
CA LEU A 283 -7.43 2.66 0.30
C LEU A 283 -8.07 2.36 -1.06
N TRP A 284 -7.29 2.07 -2.10
CA TRP A 284 -7.78 1.57 -3.39
C TRP A 284 -6.70 0.72 -4.09
N PRO A 285 -7.05 -0.18 -5.01
CA PRO A 285 -8.38 -0.44 -5.57
C PRO A 285 -9.28 -1.23 -4.60
N THR A 286 -10.60 -1.04 -4.70
CA THR A 286 -11.56 -1.56 -3.72
C THR A 286 -12.58 -2.50 -4.35
N PRO A 287 -12.90 -3.65 -3.75
CA PRO A 287 -13.80 -4.59 -4.38
C PRO A 287 -15.24 -4.03 -4.35
N PRO A 288 -15.92 -3.90 -5.50
CA PRO A 288 -17.34 -3.62 -5.50
C PRO A 288 -18.12 -4.86 -5.04
N SER A 289 -19.37 -4.65 -4.65
CA SER A 289 -20.34 -5.70 -4.40
C SER A 289 -21.10 -6.05 -5.69
N ILE A 290 -21.22 -7.33 -5.98
CA ILE A 290 -22.06 -7.86 -7.05
C ILE A 290 -23.16 -8.68 -6.39
N SER A 291 -24.42 -8.41 -6.75
CA SER A 291 -25.56 -9.23 -6.39
C SER A 291 -26.32 -9.61 -7.64
N TYR A 292 -27.04 -10.72 -7.59
CA TYR A 292 -27.80 -11.18 -8.74
C TYR A 292 -29.09 -11.89 -8.35
N THR A 293 -30.00 -12.00 -9.31
CA THR A 293 -31.23 -12.77 -9.21
C THR A 293 -31.52 -13.42 -10.56
N LEU A 294 -31.73 -14.72 -10.58
CA LEU A 294 -32.14 -15.46 -11.77
C LEU A 294 -33.66 -15.70 -11.70
N LYS A 295 -34.42 -15.21 -12.68
CA LYS A 295 -35.87 -15.43 -12.81
C LYS A 295 -36.21 -15.76 -14.26
N ASN A 296 -36.89 -16.88 -14.51
CA ASN A 296 -37.34 -17.29 -15.84
C ASN A 296 -36.23 -17.15 -16.89
N GLU A 297 -35.07 -17.79 -16.64
CA GLU A 297 -33.87 -17.75 -17.50
C GLU A 297 -33.28 -16.34 -17.74
N THR A 298 -33.75 -15.33 -17.02
CA THR A 298 -33.21 -13.97 -17.09
C THR A 298 -32.40 -13.67 -15.84
N LEU A 299 -31.13 -13.34 -16.02
CA LEU A 299 -30.20 -12.97 -14.97
C LEU A 299 -30.20 -11.45 -14.79
N TYR A 300 -30.62 -10.99 -13.62
CA TYR A 300 -30.55 -9.60 -13.19
C TYR A 300 -29.33 -9.44 -12.30
N ILE A 301 -28.45 -8.51 -12.62
CA ILE A 301 -27.18 -8.26 -11.91
C ILE A 301 -27.21 -6.82 -11.41
N ASN A 302 -26.82 -6.60 -10.16
CA ASN A 302 -26.60 -5.27 -9.61
C ASN A 302 -25.17 -5.17 -9.08
N VAL A 303 -24.49 -4.10 -9.47
CA VAL A 303 -23.13 -3.78 -9.02
C VAL A 303 -23.15 -2.46 -8.28
N SER A 304 -22.60 -2.47 -7.07
CA SER A 304 -22.59 -1.32 -6.19
C SER A 304 -21.31 -1.25 -5.37
N LEU A 305 -21.02 -0.07 -4.84
CA LEU A 305 -19.96 0.14 -3.86
C LEU A 305 -20.57 0.83 -2.65
N ASN A 306 -20.51 0.16 -1.49
CA ASN A 306 -21.15 0.63 -0.26
C ASN A 306 -22.63 1.00 -0.44
N GLY A 307 -23.36 0.20 -1.23
CA GLY A 307 -24.78 0.43 -1.54
C GLY A 307 -25.06 1.46 -2.63
N VAL A 308 -24.06 2.24 -3.07
CA VAL A 308 -24.21 3.18 -4.18
C VAL A 308 -24.04 2.44 -5.51
N PRO A 309 -25.01 2.52 -6.45
CA PRO A 309 -24.92 1.80 -7.72
C PRO A 309 -23.78 2.29 -8.61
N LEU A 310 -23.09 1.35 -9.25
CA LEU A 310 -21.97 1.64 -10.14
C LEU A 310 -22.41 1.61 -11.61
N ALA A 311 -22.63 2.79 -12.18
CA ALA A 311 -23.03 2.97 -13.57
C ALA A 311 -21.90 2.74 -14.57
N ASN A 312 -22.24 2.35 -15.79
CA ASN A 312 -21.34 2.21 -16.93
C ASN A 312 -20.12 1.29 -16.68
N GLN A 313 -20.29 0.28 -15.82
CA GLN A 313 -19.27 -0.70 -15.51
C GLN A 313 -19.44 -1.94 -16.39
N ARG A 314 -18.34 -2.40 -17.00
CA ARG A 314 -18.34 -3.61 -17.82
C ARG A 314 -18.32 -4.86 -16.94
N ILE A 315 -19.16 -5.83 -17.26
CA ILE A 315 -19.33 -7.10 -16.55
C ILE A 315 -19.34 -8.23 -17.57
N TYR A 316 -18.70 -9.33 -17.22
CA TYR A 316 -18.76 -10.59 -17.96
C TYR A 316 -19.63 -11.60 -17.22
N VAL A 317 -20.41 -12.36 -17.98
CA VAL A 317 -21.04 -13.58 -17.47
C VAL A 317 -20.39 -14.74 -18.19
N GLU A 318 -19.82 -15.65 -17.41
CA GLU A 318 -19.05 -16.79 -17.89
C GLU A 318 -19.70 -18.08 -17.44
N VAL A 319 -19.59 -19.12 -18.26
CA VAL A 319 -20.02 -20.48 -17.92
C VAL A 319 -18.88 -21.45 -18.16
N LEU A 320 -18.87 -22.52 -17.38
CA LEU A 320 -17.90 -23.58 -17.55
C LEU A 320 -18.30 -24.43 -18.77
N LYS A 321 -17.44 -24.48 -19.79
CA LYS A 321 -17.55 -25.41 -20.92
C LYS A 321 -16.32 -26.32 -20.93
N GLY A 322 -16.50 -27.57 -20.49
CA GLY A 322 -15.36 -28.46 -20.22
C GLY A 322 -14.51 -27.94 -19.06
N PHE A 323 -13.22 -27.71 -19.29
CA PHE A 323 -12.29 -27.14 -18.30
C PHE A 323 -12.08 -25.61 -18.44
N ASN A 324 -12.76 -24.96 -19.39
CA ASN A 324 -12.55 -23.55 -19.68
C ASN A 324 -13.75 -22.69 -19.26
N LEU A 325 -13.46 -21.51 -18.71
CA LEU A 325 -14.44 -20.45 -18.56
C LEU A 325 -14.66 -19.78 -19.90
N THR A 326 -15.92 -19.77 -20.36
CA THR A 326 -16.30 -19.15 -21.63
C THR A 326 -17.25 -17.99 -21.35
N PRO A 327 -16.93 -16.75 -21.78
CA PRO A 327 -17.85 -15.63 -21.67
C PRO A 327 -19.06 -15.87 -22.58
N ILE A 328 -20.25 -15.80 -22.01
CA ILE A 328 -21.54 -15.87 -22.71
C ILE A 328 -22.24 -14.52 -22.80
N ALA A 329 -21.82 -13.55 -21.97
CA ALA A 329 -22.26 -12.17 -22.08
C ALA A 329 -21.16 -11.20 -21.68
N ASN A 330 -21.16 -10.03 -22.32
CA ASN A 330 -20.36 -8.85 -21.99
C ASN A 330 -21.30 -7.66 -21.99
N ILE A 331 -21.64 -7.15 -20.80
CA ILE A 331 -22.72 -6.18 -20.60
C ILE A 331 -22.20 -5.03 -19.75
N THR A 332 -22.71 -3.83 -20.02
CA THR A 332 -22.40 -2.63 -19.24
C THR A 332 -23.58 -2.30 -18.33
N THR A 333 -23.32 -1.94 -17.07
CA THR A 333 -24.37 -1.53 -16.14
C THR A 333 -25.02 -0.22 -16.56
N SER A 334 -26.34 -0.14 -16.37
CA SER A 334 -27.12 1.10 -16.49
C SER A 334 -26.76 2.12 -15.41
N ILE A 335 -27.35 3.31 -15.46
CA ILE A 335 -27.18 4.37 -14.43
C ILE A 335 -27.52 3.89 -13.01
N ASN A 336 -28.39 2.89 -12.88
CA ASN A 336 -28.79 2.29 -11.60
C ASN A 336 -27.87 1.13 -11.18
N GLY A 337 -26.71 0.97 -11.81
CA GLY A 337 -25.78 -0.13 -11.53
C GLY A 337 -26.30 -1.52 -11.92
N SER A 338 -27.40 -1.59 -12.67
CA SER A 338 -28.04 -2.85 -13.05
C SER A 338 -27.65 -3.29 -14.46
N ALA A 339 -27.47 -4.59 -14.65
CA ALA A 339 -27.30 -5.26 -15.94
C ALA A 339 -28.24 -6.47 -16.05
N VAL A 340 -28.70 -6.78 -17.27
CA VAL A 340 -29.66 -7.88 -17.51
C VAL A 340 -29.14 -8.78 -18.62
N VAL A 341 -29.13 -10.09 -18.38
CA VAL A 341 -28.77 -11.12 -19.36
C VAL A 341 -30.00 -12.00 -19.61
N PRO A 342 -30.69 -11.86 -20.75
CA PRO A 342 -31.81 -12.73 -21.09
C PRO A 342 -31.33 -14.10 -21.60
N ASN A 343 -32.23 -15.09 -21.57
CA ASN A 343 -32.06 -16.41 -22.18
C ASN A 343 -30.81 -17.18 -21.71
N LEU A 344 -30.55 -17.14 -20.40
CA LEU A 344 -29.45 -17.87 -19.78
C LEU A 344 -29.77 -19.37 -19.77
N SER A 345 -29.07 -20.14 -20.60
CA SER A 345 -29.32 -21.58 -20.80
C SER A 345 -28.83 -22.48 -19.65
N THR A 346 -28.37 -21.90 -18.53
CA THR A 346 -27.78 -22.64 -17.40
C THR A 346 -28.01 -21.90 -16.08
N SER A 347 -28.18 -22.66 -15.00
CA SER A 347 -28.21 -22.13 -13.63
C SER A 347 -26.81 -21.95 -13.02
N TYR A 348 -25.77 -22.44 -13.69
CA TYR A 348 -24.38 -22.39 -13.27
C TYR A 348 -23.58 -21.38 -14.09
N PHE A 349 -23.15 -20.30 -13.45
CA PHE A 349 -22.42 -19.21 -14.09
C PHE A 349 -21.54 -18.46 -13.08
N ILE A 350 -20.61 -17.68 -13.62
CA ILE A 350 -19.76 -16.75 -12.90
C ILE A 350 -20.07 -15.35 -13.44
N ILE A 351 -20.37 -14.42 -12.55
CA ILE A 351 -20.42 -12.99 -12.87
C ILE A 351 -19.06 -12.43 -12.51
N TYR A 352 -18.37 -11.81 -13.46
CA TYR A 352 -17.03 -11.28 -13.29
C TYR A 352 -17.00 -9.79 -13.64
N TYR A 353 -16.60 -8.99 -12.66
CA TYR A 353 -16.21 -7.60 -12.84
C TYR A 353 -14.67 -7.53 -12.91
N PRO A 354 -14.09 -7.07 -14.04
CA PRO A 354 -12.65 -7.10 -14.25
C PRO A 354 -11.85 -6.11 -13.41
N GLY A 355 -12.51 -5.16 -12.73
CA GLY A 355 -11.83 -4.05 -12.10
C GLY A 355 -11.75 -2.82 -13.00
N ASN A 356 -11.41 -1.70 -12.39
CA ASN A 356 -11.00 -0.48 -13.06
C ASN A 356 -9.89 0.19 -12.22
N TYR A 357 -9.62 1.45 -12.50
CA TYR A 357 -8.56 2.20 -11.83
C TYR A 357 -8.71 2.28 -10.29
N THR A 358 -9.93 2.42 -9.76
CA THR A 358 -10.20 2.59 -8.30
C THR A 358 -10.87 1.36 -7.69
N LEU A 359 -11.35 0.43 -8.53
CA LEU A 359 -12.11 -0.74 -8.12
C LEU A 359 -11.38 -2.01 -8.49
N SER A 360 -11.18 -2.90 -7.53
CA SER A 360 -10.53 -4.17 -7.80
C SER A 360 -11.48 -5.14 -8.49
N SER A 361 -10.93 -6.18 -9.11
CA SER A 361 -11.75 -7.22 -9.72
C SER A 361 -12.59 -7.95 -8.66
N THR A 362 -13.86 -8.21 -8.97
CA THR A 362 -14.76 -9.00 -8.13
C THR A 362 -15.49 -10.02 -8.97
N TYR A 363 -15.83 -11.17 -8.39
CA TYR A 363 -16.71 -12.14 -9.02
C TYR A 363 -17.70 -12.75 -8.04
N VAL A 364 -18.77 -13.31 -8.60
CA VAL A 364 -19.77 -14.09 -7.88
C VAL A 364 -20.08 -15.34 -8.67
N ILE A 365 -20.10 -16.48 -7.99
CA ILE A 365 -20.38 -17.79 -8.56
C ILE A 365 -21.78 -18.21 -8.13
N SER A 366 -22.57 -18.71 -9.08
CA SER A 366 -23.96 -19.05 -8.79
C SER A 366 -24.16 -20.31 -7.95
N ILE A 367 -23.09 -21.10 -7.74
CA ILE A 367 -23.06 -22.31 -6.91
C ILE A 367 -22.72 -21.92 -5.45
N PRO A 368 -23.67 -21.99 -4.49
CA PRO A 368 -23.46 -21.49 -3.14
C PRO A 368 -22.34 -22.20 -2.37
N SER A 369 -22.18 -23.52 -2.56
CA SER A 369 -21.13 -24.31 -1.90
C SER A 369 -19.73 -23.97 -2.40
N LEU A 370 -19.58 -23.72 -3.71
CA LEU A 370 -18.32 -23.30 -4.32
C LEU A 370 -18.00 -21.84 -3.99
N GLN A 371 -19.02 -20.98 -3.97
CA GLN A 371 -18.91 -19.58 -3.52
C GLN A 371 -18.43 -19.51 -2.07
N HIS A 372 -18.95 -20.36 -1.17
CA HIS A 372 -18.52 -20.40 0.23
C HIS A 372 -17.06 -20.86 0.39
N PHE A 373 -16.63 -21.85 -0.39
CA PHE A 373 -15.24 -22.33 -0.39
C PHE A 373 -14.28 -21.24 -0.90
N ILE A 374 -14.64 -20.58 -2.00
CA ILE A 374 -13.82 -19.53 -2.60
C ILE A 374 -13.81 -18.26 -1.75
N SER A 375 -14.94 -17.88 -1.15
CA SER A 375 -14.97 -16.76 -0.20
C SER A 375 -14.05 -17.01 0.98
N LYS A 376 -13.96 -18.27 1.46
CA LYS A 376 -13.05 -18.63 2.54
C LYS A 376 -11.58 -18.50 2.13
N ILE A 377 -11.21 -18.99 0.94
CA ILE A 377 -9.84 -18.78 0.40
C ILE A 377 -9.53 -17.30 0.20
N LYS A 378 -10.50 -16.53 -0.32
CA LYS A 378 -10.36 -15.08 -0.49
C LYS A 378 -10.16 -14.39 0.86
N THR A 379 -10.94 -14.75 1.88
CA THR A 379 -10.77 -14.23 3.24
C THR A 379 -9.42 -14.61 3.84
N GLU A 380 -8.91 -15.81 3.61
CA GLU A 380 -7.57 -16.22 4.06
C GLU A 380 -6.46 -15.48 3.29
N TYR A 381 -6.64 -15.24 1.98
CA TYR A 381 -5.73 -14.42 1.18
C TYR A 381 -5.77 -12.95 1.61
N GLU A 382 -6.95 -12.38 1.84
CA GLU A 382 -7.14 -11.03 2.39
C GLU A 382 -6.59 -10.94 3.82
N ALA A 383 -6.67 -12.01 4.61
CA ALA A 383 -6.04 -12.10 5.92
C ALA A 383 -4.51 -12.20 5.80
N LEU A 384 -3.97 -12.85 4.76
CA LEU A 384 -2.55 -12.87 4.45
C LEU A 384 -2.06 -11.51 3.95
N VAL A 385 -2.80 -10.84 3.06
CA VAL A 385 -2.51 -9.46 2.62
C VAL A 385 -2.61 -8.51 3.80
N SER A 386 -3.64 -8.66 4.64
CA SER A 386 -3.79 -7.93 5.90
C SER A 386 -2.62 -8.20 6.83
N TYR A 387 -2.18 -9.46 6.96
CA TYR A 387 -1.01 -9.85 7.72
C TYR A 387 0.28 -9.20 7.18
N LEU A 388 0.52 -9.25 5.87
CA LEU A 388 1.64 -8.60 5.20
C LEU A 388 1.59 -7.07 5.37
N SER A 389 0.39 -6.47 5.33
CA SER A 389 0.17 -5.04 5.61
C SER A 389 0.25 -4.69 7.10
N SER A 390 0.10 -5.67 7.99
CA SER A 390 0.31 -5.55 9.44
C SER A 390 1.75 -5.90 9.84
N TYR A 391 2.55 -6.43 8.90
CA TYR A 391 3.94 -6.75 9.12
C TYR A 391 4.66 -5.44 9.37
N ASN A 392 5.12 -5.29 10.60
CA ASN A 392 5.72 -4.06 11.07
C ASN A 392 7.13 -3.94 10.46
N PHE A 393 7.25 -3.35 9.27
CA PHE A 393 8.54 -3.04 8.63
C PHE A 393 9.43 -2.16 9.53
N LYS A 394 8.84 -1.44 10.49
CA LYS A 394 9.55 -0.82 11.63
C LYS A 394 10.45 -1.80 12.37
N LYS A 395 10.04 -3.06 12.57
CA LYS A 395 10.89 -4.12 13.14
C LYS A 395 11.90 -4.66 12.13
N ALA A 396 11.60 -4.69 10.83
CA ALA A 396 12.56 -5.13 9.82
C ALA A 396 13.74 -4.14 9.76
N LEU A 397 13.49 -2.84 9.62
CA LEU A 397 14.53 -1.80 9.63
C LEU A 397 15.14 -1.61 11.02
N ALA A 398 14.36 -1.50 12.11
CA ALA A 398 14.94 -1.39 13.44
C ALA A 398 15.77 -2.63 13.81
N SER A 399 15.39 -3.86 13.40
CA SER A 399 16.21 -5.06 13.65
C SER A 399 17.42 -5.16 12.71
N PHE A 400 17.29 -4.72 11.45
CA PHE A 400 18.39 -4.61 10.49
C PHE A 400 19.45 -3.61 10.98
N PHE A 401 19.01 -2.53 11.63
CA PHE A 401 19.87 -1.47 12.15
C PHE A 401 20.32 -1.65 13.60
N SER A 402 19.60 -2.41 14.44
CA SER A 402 19.95 -2.60 15.86
C SER A 402 20.62 -3.94 16.18
N ASN A 403 20.50 -4.97 15.33
CA ASN A 403 21.00 -6.32 15.62
C ASN A 403 22.01 -6.87 14.62
N ALA A 404 22.42 -6.11 13.61
CA ALA A 404 23.43 -6.57 12.67
C ALA A 404 24.86 -6.43 13.24
N LYS A 405 25.27 -7.40 14.07
CA LYS A 405 26.70 -7.75 14.17
C LYS A 405 27.03 -8.64 12.98
N TYR A 406 27.44 -8.04 11.87
CA TYR A 406 27.95 -8.78 10.73
C TYR A 406 29.31 -9.40 11.09
N THR A 407 29.34 -10.70 11.38
CA THR A 407 30.52 -11.50 11.07
C THR A 407 30.46 -11.83 9.58
N ASN A 408 31.40 -11.25 8.83
CA ASN A 408 31.61 -11.57 7.42
C ASN A 408 31.73 -13.08 7.23
N THR A 409 30.82 -13.67 6.47
CA THR A 409 31.19 -14.81 5.62
C THR A 409 30.37 -14.72 4.35
N VAL A 410 31.06 -14.34 3.29
CA VAL A 410 30.60 -14.48 1.91
C VAL A 410 30.37 -15.97 1.67
N THR A 411 29.13 -16.38 1.46
CA THR A 411 28.81 -17.49 0.57
C THR A 411 27.50 -17.19 -0.16
N SER A 412 27.66 -17.01 -1.47
CA SER A 412 26.64 -17.10 -2.50
C SER A 412 25.57 -18.15 -2.21
N GLN A 413 24.30 -17.75 -2.25
CA GLN A 413 23.24 -18.36 -3.06
C GLN A 413 21.96 -17.56 -2.86
N THR A 414 21.37 -17.12 -3.97
CA THR A 414 20.02 -16.59 -4.07
C THR A 414 19.03 -17.46 -3.29
N GLN A 415 18.57 -16.99 -2.13
CA GLN A 415 17.41 -17.59 -1.47
C GLN A 415 16.16 -17.18 -2.22
N VAL A 416 15.84 -17.95 -3.25
CA VAL A 416 14.47 -18.10 -3.71
C VAL A 416 13.65 -18.48 -2.47
N ASN A 417 12.55 -17.78 -2.21
CA ASN A 417 11.71 -18.04 -1.05
C ASN A 417 11.00 -19.39 -1.26
N ILE A 418 11.68 -20.46 -0.85
CA ILE A 418 11.25 -21.86 -0.99
C ILE A 418 9.87 -22.06 -0.38
N THR A 419 9.53 -21.31 0.67
CA THR A 419 8.23 -21.37 1.34
C THR A 419 7.07 -20.90 0.45
N ILE A 420 7.23 -19.80 -0.30
CA ILE A 420 6.21 -19.36 -1.27
C ILE A 420 6.08 -20.36 -2.42
N ILE A 421 7.21 -20.91 -2.89
CA ILE A 421 7.21 -21.95 -3.92
C ILE A 421 6.55 -23.24 -3.42
N GLU A 422 6.78 -23.62 -2.17
CA GLU A 422 6.13 -24.77 -1.51
C GLU A 422 4.63 -24.56 -1.38
N TYR A 423 4.16 -23.36 -1.04
CA TYR A 423 2.72 -23.05 -0.99
C TYR A 423 2.09 -23.08 -2.39
N VAL A 424 2.75 -22.52 -3.41
CA VAL A 424 2.27 -22.57 -4.79
C VAL A 424 2.28 -24.00 -5.32
N LEU A 425 3.33 -24.79 -5.05
CA LEU A 425 3.41 -26.20 -5.44
C LEU A 425 2.37 -27.05 -4.72
N ALA A 426 2.16 -26.85 -3.42
CA ALA A 426 1.14 -27.56 -2.64
C ALA A 426 -0.27 -27.24 -3.15
N PHE A 427 -0.53 -25.98 -3.52
CA PHE A 427 -1.80 -25.56 -4.11
C PHE A 427 -2.03 -26.18 -5.49
N VAL A 428 -1.03 -26.16 -6.37
CA VAL A 428 -1.07 -26.78 -7.70
C VAL A 428 -1.25 -28.30 -7.60
N LEU A 429 -0.51 -28.97 -6.71
CA LEU A 429 -0.64 -30.41 -6.47
C LEU A 429 -2.00 -30.77 -5.89
N GLY A 430 -2.56 -29.95 -4.99
CA GLY A 430 -3.91 -30.13 -4.43
C GLY A 430 -5.00 -30.05 -5.50
N ILE A 431 -4.89 -29.10 -6.44
CA ILE A 431 -5.82 -28.96 -7.58
C ILE A 431 -5.70 -30.16 -8.53
N LEU A 432 -4.47 -30.58 -8.85
CA LEU A 432 -4.22 -31.74 -9.73
C LEU A 432 -4.74 -33.05 -9.13
N PHE A 433 -4.56 -33.26 -7.82
CA PHE A 433 -5.10 -34.44 -7.12
C PHE A 433 -6.63 -34.44 -7.06
N ALA A 434 -7.23 -33.28 -6.80
CA ALA A 434 -8.69 -33.14 -6.82
C ALA A 434 -9.27 -33.44 -8.21
N ALA A 435 -8.63 -32.93 -9.28
CA ALA A 435 -9.01 -33.21 -10.66
C ALA A 435 -8.86 -34.70 -11.03
N PHE A 436 -7.80 -35.36 -10.58
CA PHE A 436 -7.57 -36.80 -10.80
C PHE A 436 -8.62 -37.68 -10.10
N ILE A 437 -8.99 -37.35 -8.85
CA ILE A 437 -10.02 -38.08 -8.10
C ILE A 437 -11.42 -37.88 -8.70
N ILE A 438 -11.70 -36.71 -9.28
CA ILE A 438 -12.96 -36.45 -9.99
C ILE A 438 -13.02 -37.28 -11.29
N ARG A 439 -11.90 -37.38 -12.02
CA ARG A 439 -11.77 -38.18 -13.25
C ARG A 439 -11.96 -39.69 -13.03
N GLU A 440 -11.55 -40.24 -11.89
CA GLU A 440 -11.79 -41.67 -11.59
C GLU A 440 -13.25 -41.98 -11.17
N LYS A 441 -14.12 -40.97 -11.06
CA LYS A 441 -15.55 -41.14 -10.74
C LYS A 441 -16.49 -40.98 -11.95
N THR A 442 -15.99 -40.50 -13.08
CA THR A 442 -16.68 -40.45 -14.39
C THR A 442 -16.07 -41.49 -15.30
#